data_AF-A0A820MMK1-F1
#
_entry.id   AF-A0A820MMK1-F1
#
_cell.length_a   1.000
_cell.length_b   1.000
_cell.length_c   1.000
_cell.angle_alpha   90.00
_cell.angle_beta   90.00
_cell.angle_gamma   90.00
#
_symmetry.space_group_name_H-M   'P 1'
#
loop_
_entity.id
_entity.type
_entity.pdbx_description
1 polymer ?
#
loop_
_entity_poly.entity_id
_entity_poly.type
_entity_poly.pdbx_seq_one_letter_code
_entity_poly.pdbx_strand_id
1 'polypeptide(L)'
;MERLKDNIYYCVSSLPYWRTPWGNQINGTDGSWFPPLINKDLQSERLYLFSTDICRSLYAKFERHSSVLNIPTESFSIPAEVFLNSTLNPDNIAFGTADSGVLDVSVCRQGAPIYISLPHLLYAADQ
;
A
#
# COMPACT_ATOMS: atom_id res chain seq x y z
N MET A 1 14.15 -24.82 11.58
CA MET A 1 12.93 -23.99 11.51
C MET A 1 12.96 -23.25 10.19
N GLU A 2 12.37 -23.86 9.15
CA GLU A 2 12.21 -23.24 7.84
C GLU A 2 11.33 -21.99 7.96
N ARG A 3 11.83 -20.88 7.41
CA ARG A 3 11.05 -19.66 7.26
C ARG A 3 9.92 -19.98 6.28
N LEU A 4 8.67 -19.88 6.74
CA LEU A 4 7.49 -19.74 5.89
C LEU A 4 7.71 -18.48 5.03
N LYS A 5 8.30 -18.65 3.85
CA LYS A 5 8.63 -17.57 2.90
C LYS A 5 7.61 -17.43 1.79
N ASP A 6 6.50 -18.16 1.86
CA ASP A 6 5.46 -18.07 0.85
C ASP A 6 4.26 -17.39 1.49
N ASN A 7 4.30 -16.05 1.48
CA ASN A 7 3.12 -15.21 1.70
C ASN A 7 2.14 -15.50 0.57
N ILE A 8 1.26 -16.46 0.84
CA ILE A 8 0.32 -17.02 -0.11
C ILE A 8 -1.04 -16.37 0.12
N TYR A 9 -1.48 -15.53 -0.82
CA TYR A 9 -2.87 -15.08 -0.92
C TYR A 9 -3.57 -16.00 -1.92
N TYR A 10 -4.63 -16.72 -1.53
CA TYR A 10 -5.33 -17.68 -2.41
C TYR A 10 -4.41 -18.66 -3.19
N CYS A 11 -3.32 -19.14 -2.59
CA CYS A 11 -2.33 -20.01 -3.27
C CYS A 11 -1.51 -19.34 -4.38
N VAL A 12 -1.51 -18.00 -4.45
CA VAL A 12 -0.65 -17.22 -5.36
C VAL A 12 0.32 -16.32 -4.60
N SER A 13 1.49 -16.09 -5.20
CA SER A 13 2.55 -15.20 -4.68
C SER A 13 2.64 -13.87 -5.43
N SER A 14 1.82 -13.68 -6.47
CA SER A 14 1.70 -12.44 -7.23
C SER A 14 0.30 -12.29 -7.84
N LEU A 15 -0.06 -11.05 -8.17
CA LEU A 15 -1.32 -10.71 -8.79
C LEU A 15 -1.27 -10.78 -10.32
N PRO A 16 -2.41 -11.01 -10.99
CA PRO A 16 -2.50 -10.95 -12.45
C PRO A 16 -3.11 -9.63 -12.99
N TYR A 17 -3.25 -8.59 -12.16
CA TYR A 17 -4.10 -7.43 -12.49
C TYR A 17 -3.36 -6.23 -13.06
N TRP A 18 -2.16 -5.95 -12.56
CA TRP A 18 -1.44 -4.71 -12.85
C TRP A 18 -0.48 -4.85 -14.02
N ARG A 19 -0.06 -3.70 -14.58
CA ARG A 19 0.71 -3.64 -15.83
C ARG A 19 2.14 -4.16 -15.71
N THR A 20 2.72 -4.11 -14.50
CA THR A 20 4.12 -4.46 -14.27
C THR A 20 4.25 -5.57 -13.23
N PRO A 21 5.32 -6.38 -13.29
CA PRO A 21 5.61 -7.38 -12.26
C PRO A 21 5.72 -6.76 -10.86
N TRP A 22 6.23 -5.53 -10.76
CA TRP A 22 6.35 -4.81 -9.49
C TRP A 22 4.98 -4.47 -8.89
N GLY A 23 4.04 -3.94 -9.69
CA GLY A 23 2.69 -3.64 -9.20
C GLY A 23 1.92 -4.89 -8.74
N ASN A 24 2.29 -6.05 -9.29
CA ASN A 24 1.71 -7.34 -8.96
C ASN A 24 2.32 -8.04 -7.74
N GLN A 25 3.31 -7.45 -7.07
CA GLN A 25 3.90 -8.06 -5.87
C GLN A 25 2.93 -7.98 -4.68
N ILE A 26 2.89 -9.06 -3.91
CA ILE A 26 2.17 -9.14 -2.63
C ILE A 26 3.21 -8.96 -1.52
N ASN A 27 3.41 -7.70 -1.13
CA ASN A 27 4.41 -7.28 -0.14
C ASN A 27 3.76 -7.01 1.22
N GLY A 28 4.44 -7.46 2.27
CA GLY A 28 4.10 -7.13 3.65
C GLY A 28 3.14 -8.08 4.33
N THR A 29 2.37 -7.55 5.28
CA THR A 29 1.31 -8.27 6.02
C THR A 29 -0.07 -7.84 5.54
N ASP A 30 -1.14 -8.28 6.21
CA ASP A 30 -2.51 -7.80 6.00
C ASP A 30 -2.77 -6.41 6.60
N GLY A 31 -1.80 -5.82 7.31
CA GLY A 31 -1.92 -4.55 8.01
C GLY A 31 -2.40 -4.66 9.46
N SER A 32 -2.81 -5.85 9.94
CA SER A 32 -3.27 -6.06 11.32
C SER A 32 -2.09 -6.17 12.30
N TRP A 33 -0.98 -6.76 11.84
CA TRP A 33 0.23 -6.99 12.63
C TRP A 33 1.48 -6.76 11.77
N PHE A 34 2.56 -6.34 12.42
CA PHE A 34 3.87 -6.14 11.78
C PHE A 34 4.97 -6.83 12.61
N PRO A 35 6.08 -7.26 11.97
CA PRO A 35 7.25 -7.74 12.69
C PRO A 35 7.77 -6.71 13.70
N PRO A 36 8.37 -7.14 14.82
CA PRO A 36 8.92 -6.22 15.81
C PRO A 36 9.95 -5.25 15.22
N LEU A 37 9.86 -3.97 15.55
CA LEU A 37 10.73 -2.89 15.04
C LEU A 37 12.01 -2.69 15.88
N ILE A 38 12.45 -3.73 16.59
CA ILE A 38 13.58 -3.65 17.52
C ILE A 38 14.88 -3.38 16.74
N ASN A 39 15.67 -2.39 17.19
CA ASN A 39 16.93 -1.95 16.57
C ASN A 39 16.78 -1.48 15.11
N LYS A 40 15.58 -1.08 14.69
CA LYS A 40 15.34 -0.49 13.39
C LYS A 40 15.44 1.03 13.47
N ASP A 41 15.99 1.62 12.43
CA ASP A 41 15.82 3.05 12.19
C ASP A 41 14.42 3.27 11.62
N LEU A 42 13.52 3.84 12.43
CA LEU A 42 12.12 4.04 12.07
C LEU A 42 11.96 4.95 10.84
N GLN A 43 12.89 5.88 10.61
CA GLN A 43 12.80 6.83 9.50
C GLN A 43 13.06 6.18 8.13
N SER A 44 13.87 5.12 8.10
CA SER A 44 14.18 4.38 6.87
C SER A 44 13.32 3.13 6.67
N GLU A 45 12.61 2.67 7.70
CA GLU A 45 11.75 1.49 7.62
C GLU A 45 10.44 1.78 6.89
N ARG A 46 10.05 0.87 5.99
CA ARG A 46 8.77 0.91 5.27
C ARG A 46 7.93 -0.30 5.67
N LEU A 47 6.78 -0.03 6.28
CA LEU A 47 5.85 -1.09 6.66
C LEU A 47 4.94 -1.39 5.49
N TYR A 48 5.24 -2.45 4.75
CA TYR A 48 4.40 -2.89 3.65
C TYR A 48 3.15 -3.62 4.16
N LEU A 49 2.03 -3.36 3.50
CA LEU A 49 0.80 -4.13 3.68
C LEU A 49 0.17 -4.44 2.33
N PHE A 50 -0.55 -5.55 2.25
CA PHE A 50 -1.36 -5.91 1.11
C PHE A 50 -2.84 -5.71 1.44
N SER A 51 -3.54 -4.89 0.66
CA SER A 51 -4.98 -4.70 0.80
C SER A 51 -5.71 -5.43 -0.32
N THR A 52 -6.54 -6.40 0.08
CA THR A 52 -7.39 -7.17 -0.83
C THR A 52 -8.48 -6.30 -1.46
N ASP A 53 -8.87 -5.21 -0.79
CA ASP A 53 -9.97 -4.37 -1.25
C ASP A 53 -9.59 -3.50 -2.45
N ILE A 54 -8.34 -3.05 -2.49
CA ILE A 54 -7.80 -2.22 -3.56
C ILE A 54 -6.85 -3.02 -4.48
N CYS A 55 -6.68 -4.32 -4.18
CA CYS A 55 -5.92 -5.28 -4.97
C CYS A 55 -4.46 -4.90 -5.21
N ARG A 56 -3.79 -4.21 -4.27
CA ARG A 56 -2.36 -3.89 -4.39
C ARG A 56 -1.69 -3.79 -3.03
N SER A 57 -0.37 -3.91 -3.02
CA SER A 57 0.43 -3.54 -1.86
C SER A 57 0.60 -2.03 -1.75
N LEU A 58 0.62 -1.57 -0.50
CA LEU A 58 0.93 -0.21 -0.06
C LEU A 58 2.08 -0.27 0.94
N TYR A 59 2.56 0.89 1.37
CA TYR A 59 3.47 0.99 2.48
C TYR A 59 3.15 2.21 3.34
N ALA A 60 3.46 2.10 4.63
CA ALA A 60 3.43 3.20 5.57
C ALA A 60 4.86 3.62 5.96
N LYS A 61 5.03 4.92 6.20
CA LYS A 61 6.28 5.53 6.71
C LYS A 61 6.07 6.01 8.14
N PHE A 62 7.13 5.98 8.93
CA PHE A 62 7.11 6.56 10.26
C PHE A 62 6.78 8.05 10.19
N GLU A 63 5.91 8.50 11.07
CA GLU A 63 5.48 9.90 11.17
C GLU A 63 5.97 10.52 12.47
N ARG A 64 5.67 9.87 13.61
CA ARG A 64 6.03 10.38 14.94
C ARG A 64 5.92 9.32 16.03
N HIS A 65 6.64 9.54 17.12
CA HIS A 65 6.35 8.88 18.40
C HIS A 65 4.97 9.33 18.91
N SER A 66 4.26 8.41 19.57
CA SER A 66 2.90 8.62 20.06
C SER A 66 2.62 7.77 21.30
N SER A 67 1.41 7.89 21.87
CA SER A 67 0.96 7.00 22.92
C SER A 67 -0.53 6.74 22.83
N VAL A 68 -0.93 5.51 23.12
CA VAL A 68 -2.33 5.08 23.24
C VAL A 68 -2.51 4.44 24.61
N LEU A 69 -3.42 4.97 25.43
CA LEU A 69 -3.68 4.48 26.79
C LEU A 69 -2.39 4.38 27.65
N ASN A 70 -1.50 5.38 27.53
CA ASN A 70 -0.18 5.42 28.18
C ASN A 70 0.81 4.32 27.74
N ILE A 71 0.52 3.60 26.67
CA ILE A 71 1.45 2.67 26.02
C ILE A 71 2.20 3.46 24.94
N PRO A 72 3.54 3.51 24.94
CA PRO A 72 4.30 4.13 23.86
C PRO A 72 4.05 3.40 22.54
N THR A 73 3.77 4.17 21.49
CA THR A 73 3.45 3.65 20.15
C THR A 73 4.15 4.48 19.08
N GLU A 74 4.40 3.86 17.93
CA GLU A 74 4.94 4.55 16.77
C GLU A 74 3.83 4.80 15.74
N SER A 75 3.62 6.07 15.39
CA SER A 75 2.64 6.46 14.37
C SER A 75 3.27 6.24 12.99
N PHE A 76 2.62 5.40 12.18
CA PHE A 76 2.94 5.20 10.77
C PHE A 76 1.76 5.65 9.92
N SER A 77 2.04 6.34 8.82
CA SER A 77 1.01 6.82 7.88
C SER A 77 1.37 6.45 6.45
N ILE A 78 0.35 6.25 5.62
CA ILE A 78 0.54 6.03 4.19
C ILE A 78 0.85 7.38 3.55
N PRO A 79 2.04 7.57 2.95
CA PRO A 79 2.43 8.86 2.41
C PRO A 79 1.65 9.19 1.13
N ALA A 80 1.45 10.49 0.88
CA ALA A 80 0.73 10.99 -0.30
C ALA A 80 1.30 10.47 -1.63
N GLU A 81 2.61 10.24 -1.71
CA GLU A 81 3.30 9.73 -2.91
C GLU A 81 2.74 8.39 -3.42
N VAL A 82 2.12 7.58 -2.56
CA VAL A 82 1.45 6.32 -2.95
C VAL A 82 0.24 6.57 -3.85
N PHE A 83 -0.39 7.75 -3.73
CA PHE A 83 -1.60 8.14 -4.47
C PHE A 83 -1.32 9.07 -5.64
N LEU A 84 -0.10 9.54 -5.84
CA LEU A 84 0.23 10.47 -6.93
C LEU A 84 0.18 9.79 -8.31
N ASN A 85 -0.04 10.56 -9.36
CA ASN A 85 0.04 10.07 -10.73
C ASN A 85 1.47 9.65 -11.13
N SER A 86 1.58 8.98 -12.28
CA SER A 86 2.86 8.50 -12.81
C SER A 86 3.85 9.61 -13.22
N THR A 87 3.39 10.85 -13.42
CA THR A 87 4.26 11.99 -13.73
C THR A 87 5.02 12.46 -12.48
N LEU A 88 4.35 12.50 -11.33
CA LEU A 88 4.95 12.90 -10.05
C LEU A 88 5.62 11.73 -9.32
N ASN A 89 5.07 10.52 -9.47
CA ASN A 89 5.66 9.29 -8.95
C ASN A 89 5.69 8.20 -10.06
N PRO A 90 6.81 8.07 -10.81
CA PRO A 90 6.94 7.12 -11.91
C PRO A 90 6.60 5.67 -11.59
N ASP A 91 6.79 5.23 -10.35
CA ASP A 91 6.47 3.86 -9.93
C ASP A 91 4.96 3.57 -10.06
N ASN A 92 4.11 4.59 -9.91
CA ASN A 92 2.66 4.43 -10.01
C ASN A 92 2.16 4.15 -11.44
N ILE A 93 3.03 4.20 -12.46
CA ILE A 93 2.69 3.75 -13.82
C ILE A 93 2.18 2.30 -13.86
N ALA A 94 2.61 1.48 -12.89
CA ALA A 94 2.15 0.10 -12.72
C ALA A 94 0.62 -0.01 -12.54
N PHE A 95 0.01 1.01 -11.94
CA PHE A 95 -1.41 1.05 -11.57
C PHE A 95 -2.28 1.84 -12.55
N GLY A 96 -1.68 2.38 -13.62
CA GLY A 96 -2.40 3.00 -14.73
C GLY A 96 -3.12 4.31 -14.40
N THR A 97 -2.79 4.98 -13.29
CA THR A 97 -3.42 6.23 -12.88
C THR A 97 -2.91 7.41 -13.71
N ALA A 98 -3.83 8.07 -14.42
CA ALA A 98 -3.56 9.35 -15.09
C ALA A 98 -3.61 10.51 -14.07
N ASP A 99 -4.54 10.45 -13.12
CA ASP A 99 -4.78 11.48 -12.12
C ASP A 99 -4.33 11.05 -10.72
N SER A 100 -3.82 12.00 -9.93
CA SER A 100 -3.47 11.78 -8.53
C SER A 100 -4.72 11.57 -7.68
N GLY A 101 -4.59 10.83 -6.57
CA GLY A 101 -5.62 10.66 -5.53
C GLY A 101 -6.71 9.62 -5.83
N VAL A 102 -6.71 9.03 -7.03
CA VAL A 102 -7.74 8.06 -7.45
C VAL A 102 -7.08 6.82 -8.05
N LEU A 103 -7.60 5.63 -7.68
CA LEU A 103 -7.18 4.34 -8.20
C LEU A 103 -8.35 3.63 -8.89
N ASP A 104 -8.16 3.27 -10.15
CA ASP A 104 -9.07 2.39 -10.88
C ASP A 104 -8.82 0.94 -10.45
N VAL A 105 -9.83 0.29 -9.86
CA VAL A 105 -9.77 -1.11 -9.43
C VAL A 105 -10.67 -2.03 -10.26
N SER A 106 -11.17 -1.56 -11.40
CA SER A 106 -12.01 -2.35 -12.30
C SER A 106 -11.34 -3.67 -12.71
N VAL A 107 -10.02 -3.66 -12.87
CA VAL A 107 -9.18 -4.82 -13.23
C VAL A 107 -9.31 -6.00 -12.28
N CYS A 108 -9.60 -5.76 -10.99
CA CYS A 108 -9.80 -6.81 -9.99
C CYS A 108 -11.23 -6.91 -9.48
N ARG A 109 -12.15 -6.08 -10.00
CA ARG A 109 -13.57 -6.05 -9.64
C ARG A 109 -14.46 -6.47 -10.82
N GLN A 110 -14.02 -7.49 -11.55
CA GLN A 110 -14.78 -8.11 -12.65
C GLN A 110 -15.21 -7.09 -13.73
N GLY A 111 -14.39 -6.05 -13.96
CA GLY A 111 -14.67 -4.99 -14.92
C GLY A 111 -15.68 -3.94 -14.47
N ALA A 112 -16.20 -4.00 -13.24
CA ALA A 112 -17.06 -2.95 -12.71
C ALA A 112 -16.28 -1.63 -12.59
N PRO A 113 -16.84 -0.47 -13.00
CA PRO A 113 -16.15 0.81 -13.03
C PRO A 113 -16.05 1.43 -11.62
N ILE A 114 -15.21 0.82 -10.76
CA ILE A 114 -15.03 1.21 -9.37
C ILE A 114 -13.71 1.96 -9.23
N TYR A 115 -13.79 3.15 -8.64
CA TYR A 115 -12.65 3.99 -8.32
C TYR A 115 -12.54 4.16 -6.81
N ILE A 116 -11.32 4.05 -6.28
CA ILE A 116 -11.04 4.19 -4.85
C ILE A 116 -10.21 5.45 -4.65
N SER A 117 -10.57 6.22 -3.62
CA SER A 117 -9.88 7.43 -3.19
C SER A 117 -9.84 7.49 -1.67
N LEU A 118 -9.01 8.39 -1.15
CA LEU A 118 -9.11 8.76 0.25
C LEU A 118 -10.37 9.60 0.50
N PRO A 119 -10.89 9.62 1.75
CA PRO A 119 -12.05 10.44 2.10
C PRO A 119 -11.91 11.89 1.63
N HIS A 120 -13.00 12.46 1.12
CA HIS A 120 -13.01 13.82 0.55
C HIS A 120 -12.01 14.05 -0.59
N LEU A 121 -11.66 13.01 -1.35
CA LEU A 121 -10.68 13.09 -2.45
C LEU A 121 -9.33 13.67 -1.98
N LEU A 122 -8.92 13.35 -0.76
CA LEU A 122 -7.65 13.81 -0.23
C LEU A 122 -6.49 13.39 -1.16
N TYR A 123 -5.65 14.35 -1.53
CA TYR A 123 -4.55 14.24 -2.51
C TYR A 123 -4.95 14.05 -3.98
N ALA A 124 -6.23 14.18 -4.30
CA ALA A 124 -6.64 14.27 -5.70
C ALA A 124 -6.17 15.59 -6.33
N ALA A 125 -5.96 15.57 -7.65
CA ALA A 125 -5.74 16.80 -8.39
C ALA A 125 -7.00 17.69 -8.33
N ASP A 126 -6.81 18.97 -8.07
CA ASP A 126 -7.89 19.95 -8.22
C ASP A 126 -8.23 20.08 -9.72
N GLN A 127 -9.53 20.12 -10.04
CA GLN A 127 -10.01 20.33 -11.42
C GLN A 127 -9.77 21.76 -11.91
#